data_AF-A0A194X4L0-F1
#
_entry.id   AF-A0A194X4L0-F1
#
_cell.length_a   1.000
_cell.length_b   1.000
_cell.length_c   1.000
_cell.angle_alpha   90.00
_cell.angle_beta   90.00
_cell.angle_gamma   90.00
#
_symmetry.space_group_name_H-M   'P 1'
#
loop_
_entity.id
_entity.type
_entity.pdbx_description
1 polymer ?
#
loop_
_entity_poly.entity_id
_entity_poly.type
_entity_poly.pdbx_seq_one_letter_code
_entity_poly.pdbx_strand_id
1 'polypeptide(L)'
;MENLSLQDNVDQERRTRIESALQQYRETVSQHNVTLIRAYVRAVAAQPVPGNWSEDTAQTMRMRECSRALRIQFPESVSPQQLLDDDNVIAELVRTKYLEGVSSYPVNLEQREEYFAKVGTRVREIIDVAEFPPADLAYLCTLVSGITGPGLSYHHDAQVFDFISPIKHAQMVDEMAQAVIVPIRYDYSGSADQTTDQLTFVWEEWNIAVAFQIGSGPQTGGSFALYCRRVEANDEPFKWRYGIHVDHWGSEVYDSVEEFLGFYGHFKEQTEQDIVRDMRPVTGSGRGGRGTGGRGAGGM
;
A
#
# COMPACT_ATOMS: atom_id res chain seq x y z
N MET A 1 27.28 -1.55 -24.25
CA MET A 1 25.98 -1.20 -23.64
C MET A 1 26.21 0.05 -22.85
N GLU A 2 25.75 1.19 -23.37
CA GLU A 2 25.76 2.44 -22.61
C GLU A 2 24.75 2.27 -21.47
N ASN A 3 25.21 2.46 -20.23
CA ASN A 3 24.34 2.61 -19.06
C ASN A 3 23.55 3.91 -19.24
N LEU A 4 22.37 3.84 -19.84
CA LEU A 4 21.39 4.92 -19.75
C LEU A 4 20.95 4.98 -18.29
N SER A 5 21.31 6.05 -17.60
CA SER A 5 20.84 6.34 -16.25
C SER A 5 19.31 6.33 -16.25
N LEU A 6 18.67 5.78 -15.22
CA LEU A 6 17.21 5.80 -15.04
C LEU A 6 16.61 7.23 -15.10
N GLN A 7 17.47 8.25 -15.00
CA GLN A 7 17.08 9.65 -15.07
C GLN A 7 16.95 10.16 -16.52
N ASP A 8 17.70 9.65 -17.49
CA ASP A 8 17.94 10.36 -18.76
C ASP A 8 16.78 10.30 -19.79
N ASN A 9 15.76 9.48 -19.55
CA ASN A 9 14.67 9.23 -20.51
C ASN A 9 13.38 10.05 -20.28
N VAL A 10 13.33 10.91 -19.25
CA VAL A 10 12.13 11.71 -18.94
C VAL A 10 12.47 13.19 -19.02
N ASP A 11 11.73 13.96 -19.83
CA ASP A 11 11.90 15.41 -19.92
C ASP A 11 11.50 16.12 -18.61
N GLN A 12 11.98 17.36 -18.44
CA GLN A 12 11.79 18.10 -17.19
C GLN A 12 10.31 18.35 -16.87
N GLU A 13 9.44 18.54 -17.87
CA GLU A 13 8.02 18.76 -17.66
C GLU A 13 7.35 17.50 -17.11
N ARG A 14 7.66 16.33 -17.68
CA ARG A 14 7.17 15.04 -17.22
C ARG A 14 7.69 14.71 -15.82
N ARG A 15 8.96 14.98 -15.52
CA ARG A 15 9.51 14.82 -14.16
C ARG A 15 8.75 15.66 -13.13
N THR A 16 8.51 16.93 -13.42
CA THR A 16 7.75 17.83 -12.54
C THR A 16 6.32 17.37 -12.34
N ARG A 17 5.65 16.82 -13.37
CA ARG A 17 4.30 16.24 -13.22
C ARG A 17 4.27 15.03 -12.29
N ILE A 18 5.23 14.11 -12.44
CA ILE A 18 5.35 12.93 -11.57
C ILE A 18 5.63 13.33 -10.12
N GLU A 19 6.56 14.26 -9.89
CA GLU A 19 6.85 14.78 -8.55
C GLU A 19 5.62 15.44 -7.93
N SER A 20 4.89 16.26 -8.69
CA SER A 20 3.70 16.95 -8.21
C SER A 20 2.59 15.96 -7.85
N ALA A 21 2.36 14.94 -8.68
CA ALA A 21 1.38 13.89 -8.40
C ALA A 21 1.75 13.05 -7.17
N LEU A 22 3.04 12.71 -7.02
CA LEU A 22 3.54 12.02 -5.83
C LEU A 22 3.37 12.87 -4.57
N GLN A 23 3.66 14.17 -4.64
CA GLN A 23 3.48 15.09 -3.53
C GLN A 23 1.99 15.22 -3.15
N GLN A 24 1.11 15.37 -4.14
CA GLN A 24 -0.33 15.42 -3.92
C GLN A 24 -0.85 14.11 -3.29
N TYR A 25 -0.35 12.96 -3.74
CA TYR A 25 -0.65 11.67 -3.13
C TYR A 25 -0.23 11.63 -1.65
N ARG A 26 1.01 12.04 -1.33
CA ARG A 26 1.52 12.09 0.05
C ARG A 26 0.66 12.98 0.96
N GLU A 27 0.28 14.14 0.46
CA GLU A 27 -0.59 15.09 1.17
C GLU A 27 -1.97 14.51 1.40
N THR A 28 -2.58 13.91 0.37
CA THR A 28 -3.90 13.28 0.45
C THR A 28 -3.92 12.16 1.50
N VAL A 29 -2.96 11.24 1.42
CA VAL A 29 -2.88 10.10 2.33
C VAL A 29 -2.55 10.54 3.75
N SER A 30 -1.61 11.47 3.94
CA SER A 30 -1.27 11.97 5.27
C SER A 30 -2.42 12.74 5.91
N GLN A 31 -3.14 13.57 5.16
CA GLN A 31 -4.32 14.27 5.66
C GLN A 31 -5.42 13.29 6.08
N HIS A 32 -5.68 12.27 5.27
CA HIS A 32 -6.64 11.21 5.58
C HIS A 32 -6.24 10.48 6.89
N ASN A 33 -5.00 9.99 6.96
CA ASN A 33 -4.48 9.26 8.11
C ASN A 33 -4.47 10.10 9.40
N VAL A 34 -4.10 11.39 9.32
CA VAL A 34 -4.16 12.32 10.46
C VAL A 34 -5.60 12.54 10.93
N THR A 35 -6.55 12.62 10.00
CA THR A 35 -7.98 12.74 10.33
C THR A 35 -8.45 11.53 11.12
N LEU A 36 -8.10 10.32 10.69
CA LEU A 36 -8.42 9.09 11.41
C LEU A 36 -7.76 9.00 12.78
N ILE A 37 -6.48 9.38 12.91
CA ILE A 37 -5.79 9.44 14.21
C ILE A 37 -6.54 10.38 15.16
N ARG A 38 -6.88 11.59 14.70
CA ARG A 38 -7.62 12.57 15.51
C ARG A 38 -8.99 12.05 15.90
N ALA A 39 -9.73 11.42 14.98
CA ALA A 39 -11.02 10.82 15.28
C ALA A 39 -10.90 9.73 16.37
N TYR A 40 -9.93 8.83 16.24
CA TYR A 40 -9.69 7.77 17.22
C TYR A 40 -9.27 8.34 18.59
N VAL A 41 -8.35 9.31 18.61
CA VAL A 41 -7.90 9.95 19.85
C VAL A 41 -9.07 10.65 20.56
N ARG A 42 -9.96 11.35 19.83
CA ARG A 42 -11.18 11.94 20.40
C ARG A 42 -12.09 10.87 21.00
N ALA A 43 -12.31 9.77 20.28
CA ALA A 43 -13.16 8.68 20.76
C ALA A 43 -12.61 8.04 22.05
N VAL A 44 -11.29 7.82 22.12
CA VAL A 44 -10.62 7.32 23.33
C VAL A 44 -10.67 8.33 24.48
N ALA A 45 -10.47 9.62 24.20
CA ALA A 45 -10.54 10.68 25.20
C ALA A 45 -11.95 10.83 25.81
N ALA A 46 -12.99 10.62 24.99
CA ALA A 46 -14.38 10.69 25.42
C ALA A 46 -14.86 9.47 26.25
N GLN A 47 -14.05 8.41 26.37
CA GLN A 47 -14.42 7.25 27.17
C GLN A 47 -14.53 7.61 28.67
N PRO A 48 -15.50 7.02 29.39
CA PRO A 48 -15.66 7.26 30.82
C PRO A 48 -14.43 6.75 31.58
N VAL A 49 -13.96 7.56 32.52
CA VAL A 49 -12.85 7.19 33.41
C VAL A 49 -13.39 6.37 34.58
N PRO A 50 -12.81 5.21 34.89
CA PRO A 50 -13.13 4.48 36.12
C PRO A 50 -12.95 5.38 37.35
N GLY A 51 -13.95 5.45 38.23
CA GLY A 51 -13.95 6.39 39.37
C GLY A 51 -12.82 6.17 40.39
N ASN A 52 -12.09 5.07 40.31
CA ASN A 52 -10.92 4.77 41.15
C ASN A 52 -9.58 5.20 40.52
N TRP A 53 -9.59 5.84 39.36
CA TRP A 53 -8.37 6.29 38.67
C TRP A 53 -8.13 7.78 38.87
N SER A 54 -6.85 8.16 38.98
CA SER A 54 -6.44 9.54 38.77
C SER A 54 -6.49 9.90 37.28
N GLU A 55 -6.56 11.20 36.97
CA GLU A 55 -6.51 11.66 35.57
C GLU A 55 -5.21 11.22 34.89
N ASP A 56 -4.06 11.28 35.56
CA ASP A 56 -2.78 10.80 35.03
C ASP A 56 -2.81 9.31 34.65
N THR A 57 -3.47 8.50 35.48
CA THR A 57 -3.67 7.06 35.19
C THR A 57 -4.57 6.89 33.97
N ALA A 58 -5.64 7.66 33.89
CA ALA A 58 -6.56 7.64 32.75
C ALA A 58 -5.85 8.06 31.45
N GLN A 59 -5.07 9.13 31.47
CA GLN A 59 -4.29 9.62 30.34
C GLN A 59 -3.27 8.59 29.85
N THR A 60 -2.55 7.96 30.79
CA THR A 60 -1.60 6.88 30.46
C THR A 60 -2.29 5.72 29.77
N MET A 61 -3.46 5.31 30.27
CA MET A 61 -4.22 4.19 29.69
C MET A 61 -4.85 4.54 28.35
N ARG A 62 -5.31 5.78 28.16
CA ARG A 62 -5.77 6.30 26.86
C ARG A 62 -4.64 6.28 25.83
N MET A 63 -3.46 6.79 26.17
CA MET A 63 -2.30 6.77 25.27
C MET A 63 -1.84 5.35 24.95
N ARG A 64 -1.88 4.44 25.94
CA ARG A 64 -1.59 3.02 25.70
C ARG A 64 -2.57 2.40 24.70
N GLU A 65 -3.84 2.75 24.79
CA GLU A 65 -4.87 2.29 23.85
C GLU A 65 -4.68 2.89 22.45
N CYS A 66 -4.34 4.17 22.34
CA CYS A 66 -3.93 4.79 21.08
C CYS A 66 -2.73 4.07 20.47
N SER A 67 -1.67 3.83 21.24
CA SER A 67 -0.49 3.10 20.75
C SER A 67 -0.82 1.70 20.25
N ARG A 68 -1.72 0.99 20.96
CA ARG A 68 -2.13 -0.36 20.61
C ARG A 68 -2.92 -0.39 19.31
N ALA A 69 -3.97 0.42 19.21
CA ALA A 69 -4.89 0.39 18.08
C ALA A 69 -4.24 0.95 16.82
N LEU A 70 -3.50 2.05 16.97
CA LEU A 70 -2.82 2.73 15.86
C LEU A 70 -1.47 2.10 15.51
N ARG A 71 -1.03 1.06 16.27
CA ARG A 71 0.31 0.43 16.14
C ARG A 71 1.46 1.43 16.07
N ILE A 72 1.28 2.60 16.66
CA ILE A 72 2.24 3.68 16.69
C ILE A 72 2.81 3.78 18.10
N GLN A 73 4.13 3.78 18.20
CA GLN A 73 4.78 4.14 19.45
C GLN A 73 4.84 5.65 19.56
N PHE A 74 4.01 6.20 20.44
CA PHE A 74 4.05 7.61 20.83
C PHE A 74 5.13 7.85 21.90
N PRO A 75 5.83 9.00 21.89
CA PRO A 75 6.70 9.39 22.99
C PRO A 75 5.92 9.49 24.30
N GLU A 76 6.54 9.12 25.43
CA GLU A 76 5.88 9.13 26.75
C GLU A 76 5.38 10.52 27.17
N SER A 77 6.00 11.58 26.65
CA SER A 77 5.64 12.97 26.92
C SER A 77 4.42 13.46 26.13
N VAL A 78 3.92 12.69 25.16
CA VAL A 78 2.79 13.10 24.30
C VAL A 78 1.48 12.67 24.94
N SER A 79 0.60 13.63 25.17
CA SER A 79 -0.78 13.43 25.63
C SER A 79 -1.77 13.31 24.46
N PRO A 80 -2.97 12.75 24.70
CA PRO A 80 -4.05 12.75 23.71
C PRO A 80 -4.40 14.15 23.23
N GLN A 81 -4.41 15.15 24.12
CA GLN A 81 -4.74 16.53 23.74
C GLN A 81 -3.73 17.11 22.76
N GLN A 82 -2.44 16.84 22.94
CA GLN A 82 -1.40 17.27 22.00
C GLN A 82 -1.57 16.63 20.62
N LEU A 83 -2.01 15.37 20.53
CA LEU A 83 -2.34 14.75 19.23
C LEU A 83 -3.55 15.41 18.55
N LEU A 84 -4.41 16.10 19.30
CA LEU A 84 -5.55 16.83 18.73
C LEU A 84 -5.16 18.24 18.29
N ASP A 85 -4.38 18.94 19.11
CA ASP A 85 -4.21 20.39 19.00
C ASP A 85 -2.81 20.85 18.54
N ASP A 86 -1.79 19.99 18.61
CA ASP A 86 -0.41 20.35 18.27
C ASP A 86 -0.01 19.80 16.89
N ASP A 87 -0.09 20.67 15.88
CA ASP A 87 0.29 20.33 14.51
C ASP A 87 1.78 19.96 14.37
N ASN A 88 2.67 20.41 15.26
CA ASN A 88 4.08 20.00 15.21
C ASN A 88 4.24 18.56 15.66
N VAL A 89 3.50 18.14 16.71
CA VAL A 89 3.48 16.74 17.15
C VAL A 89 2.94 15.84 16.03
N ILE A 90 1.89 16.28 15.33
CA ILE A 90 1.33 15.56 14.19
C ILE A 90 2.30 15.52 13.01
N ALA A 91 2.95 16.62 12.64
CA ALA A 91 3.92 16.65 11.56
C ALA A 91 5.10 15.70 11.83
N GLU A 92 5.60 15.68 13.07
CA GLU A 92 6.65 14.74 13.48
C GLU A 92 6.16 13.29 13.43
N LEU A 93 4.89 13.05 13.79
CA LEU A 93 4.28 11.73 13.69
C LEU A 93 4.20 11.24 12.25
N VAL A 94 3.71 12.07 11.33
CA VAL A 94 3.62 11.76 9.91
C VAL A 94 4.98 11.37 9.36
N ARG A 95 6.01 12.16 9.69
CA ARG A 95 7.39 11.93 9.26
C ARG A 95 8.00 10.65 9.83
N THR A 96 7.82 10.39 11.13
CA THR A 96 8.49 9.28 11.83
C THR A 96 7.75 7.95 11.73
N LYS A 97 6.46 7.99 11.40
CA LYS A 97 5.59 6.81 11.28
C LYS A 97 5.10 6.57 9.86
N TYR A 98 5.62 7.31 8.88
CA TYR A 98 5.42 7.09 7.46
C TYR A 98 3.94 7.12 7.06
N LEU A 99 3.20 8.11 7.59
CA LEU A 99 1.75 8.20 7.44
C LEU A 99 1.31 8.82 6.10
N GLU A 100 2.23 9.05 5.18
CA GLU A 100 2.05 9.67 3.87
C GLU A 100 1.93 8.64 2.73
N GLY A 101 1.75 7.36 3.05
CA GLY A 101 1.50 6.30 2.07
C GLY A 101 2.72 5.92 1.23
N VAL A 102 3.93 6.22 1.69
CA VAL A 102 5.19 5.80 1.08
C VAL A 102 6.03 4.99 2.05
N SER A 103 6.83 4.10 1.50
CA SER A 103 7.72 3.23 2.27
C SER A 103 8.82 4.01 2.98
N SER A 104 9.13 3.58 4.20
CA SER A 104 10.21 4.09 5.05
C SER A 104 11.61 3.75 4.58
N TYR A 105 11.74 2.76 3.70
CA TYR A 105 13.05 2.28 3.26
C TYR A 105 13.76 3.34 2.40
N PRO A 106 15.10 3.45 2.49
CA PRO A 106 15.85 4.31 1.61
C PRO A 106 15.72 3.86 0.15
N VAL A 107 15.79 4.80 -0.79
CA VAL A 107 15.88 4.49 -2.22
C VAL A 107 17.21 3.79 -2.48
N ASN A 108 17.16 2.59 -3.06
CA ASN A 108 18.33 1.86 -3.52
C ASN A 108 18.28 1.74 -5.05
N LEU A 109 18.97 2.65 -5.73
CA LEU A 109 18.97 2.72 -7.20
C LEU A 109 19.62 1.49 -7.83
N GLU A 110 20.72 0.99 -7.26
CA GLU A 110 21.44 -0.18 -7.79
C GLU A 110 20.53 -1.42 -7.82
N GLN A 111 19.81 -1.69 -6.73
CA GLN A 111 18.85 -2.80 -6.69
C GLN A 111 17.67 -2.60 -7.64
N ARG A 112 17.24 -1.36 -7.85
CA ARG A 112 16.14 -1.06 -8.77
C ARG A 112 16.58 -1.21 -10.24
N GLU A 113 17.79 -0.79 -10.57
CA GLU A 113 18.42 -1.02 -11.86
C GLU A 113 18.59 -2.51 -12.13
N GLU A 114 19.06 -3.29 -11.15
CA GLU A 114 19.16 -4.74 -11.25
C GLU A 114 17.79 -5.40 -11.47
N TYR A 115 16.77 -4.97 -10.71
CA TYR A 115 15.40 -5.42 -10.88
C TYR A 115 14.89 -5.18 -12.31
N PHE A 116 15.00 -3.94 -12.82
CA PHE A 116 14.57 -3.63 -14.18
C PHE A 116 15.41 -4.36 -15.23
N ALA A 117 16.71 -4.55 -15.04
CA ALA A 117 17.54 -5.32 -15.98
C ALA A 117 17.06 -6.78 -16.09
N LYS A 118 16.70 -7.40 -14.96
CA LYS A 118 16.17 -8.78 -14.93
C LYS A 118 14.78 -8.89 -15.55
N VAL A 119 13.85 -8.00 -15.19
CA VAL A 119 12.51 -7.95 -15.80
C VAL A 119 12.62 -7.68 -17.30
N GLY A 120 13.45 -6.71 -17.70
CA GLY A 120 13.62 -6.34 -19.10
C GLY A 120 14.22 -7.45 -19.95
N THR A 121 15.08 -8.30 -19.37
CA THR A 121 15.59 -9.50 -20.06
C THR A 121 14.46 -10.46 -20.39
N ARG A 122 13.55 -10.71 -19.44
CA ARG A 122 12.38 -11.57 -19.64
C ARG A 122 11.37 -10.98 -20.61
N VAL A 123 11.09 -9.69 -20.51
CA VAL A 123 10.21 -9.00 -21.46
C VAL A 123 10.74 -9.15 -22.88
N ARG A 124 12.04 -8.96 -23.10
CA ARG A 124 12.71 -9.12 -24.41
C ARG A 124 12.71 -10.55 -24.96
N GLU A 125 12.58 -11.57 -24.10
CA GLU A 125 12.40 -12.96 -24.52
C GLU A 125 11.01 -13.21 -25.10
N ILE A 126 10.02 -12.37 -24.76
CA ILE A 126 8.61 -12.51 -25.14
C ILE A 126 8.27 -11.60 -26.32
N ILE A 127 8.59 -10.31 -26.20
CA ILE A 127 8.25 -9.28 -27.18
C ILE A 127 9.38 -8.24 -27.33
N ASP A 128 9.45 -7.62 -28.50
CA ASP A 128 10.25 -6.41 -28.70
C ASP A 128 9.45 -5.18 -28.26
N VAL A 129 9.96 -4.45 -27.28
CA VAL A 129 9.35 -3.24 -26.74
C VAL A 129 10.21 -2.05 -27.09
N ALA A 130 9.59 -0.99 -27.60
CA ALA A 130 10.30 0.23 -27.99
C ALA A 130 11.04 0.89 -26.82
N GLU A 131 10.53 0.73 -25.60
CA GLU A 131 11.05 1.35 -24.38
C GLU A 131 10.89 0.38 -23.20
N PHE A 132 11.97 0.16 -22.45
CA PHE A 132 11.93 -0.57 -21.19
C PHE A 132 13.06 -0.13 -20.24
N PRO A 133 12.79 0.04 -18.93
CA PRO A 133 11.47 0.05 -18.28
C PRO A 133 10.61 1.25 -18.75
N PRO A 134 9.29 1.30 -18.41
CA PRO A 134 8.51 2.52 -18.59
C PRO A 134 9.23 3.70 -17.91
N ALA A 135 9.55 4.76 -18.64
CA ALA A 135 10.43 5.82 -18.15
C ALA A 135 9.83 6.58 -16.95
N ASP A 136 8.51 6.77 -16.92
CA ASP A 136 7.83 7.41 -15.78
C ASP A 136 7.83 6.53 -14.53
N LEU A 137 7.64 5.21 -14.65
CA LEU A 137 7.81 4.27 -13.53
C LEU A 137 9.25 4.25 -13.03
N ALA A 138 10.22 4.21 -13.95
CA ALA A 138 11.64 4.25 -13.63
C ALA A 138 12.00 5.51 -12.83
N TYR A 139 11.54 6.67 -13.31
CA TYR A 139 11.74 7.94 -12.63
C TYR A 139 11.08 7.96 -11.26
N LEU A 140 9.83 7.52 -11.14
CA LEU A 140 9.10 7.45 -9.86
C LEU A 140 9.85 6.57 -8.84
N CYS A 141 10.45 5.46 -9.28
CA CYS A 141 11.28 4.61 -8.42
C CYS A 141 12.59 5.25 -7.95
N THR A 142 13.02 6.38 -8.53
CA THR A 142 14.15 7.17 -8.02
C THR A 142 13.75 8.08 -6.86
N LEU A 143 12.45 8.43 -6.76
CA LEU A 143 11.92 9.32 -5.73
C LEU A 143 11.54 8.56 -4.45
N VAL A 144 11.12 7.30 -4.58
CA VAL A 144 10.62 6.48 -3.47
C VAL A 144 11.07 5.03 -3.56
N SER A 145 11.30 4.43 -2.39
CA SER A 145 11.54 2.99 -2.31
C SER A 145 10.27 2.19 -2.56
N GLY A 146 9.11 2.71 -2.17
CA GLY A 146 7.82 2.07 -2.39
C GLY A 146 6.65 2.98 -2.03
N ILE A 147 5.45 2.60 -2.46
CA ILE A 147 4.21 3.35 -2.32
C ILE A 147 3.14 2.37 -1.81
N THR A 148 2.73 2.52 -0.56
CA THR A 148 2.07 1.44 0.22
C THR A 148 0.58 1.71 0.48
N GLY A 149 0.05 2.86 0.06
CA GLY A 149 -1.38 3.19 0.07
C GLY A 149 -1.92 3.77 1.39
N PRO A 150 -3.21 4.13 1.45
CA PRO A 150 -3.81 4.80 2.59
C PRO A 150 -4.19 3.85 3.73
N GLY A 151 -4.46 4.41 4.91
CA GLY A 151 -4.98 3.70 6.08
C GLY A 151 -3.93 3.45 7.17
N LEU A 152 -4.42 3.06 8.35
CA LEU A 152 -3.60 2.90 9.54
C LEU A 152 -3.49 1.43 9.97
N SER A 153 -2.36 1.07 10.55
CA SER A 153 -2.19 -0.19 11.28
C SER A 153 -2.48 -1.43 10.44
N TYR A 154 -3.25 -2.36 11.00
CA TYR A 154 -3.65 -3.61 10.37
C TYR A 154 -4.51 -3.40 9.12
N HIS A 155 -5.22 -2.27 8.99
CA HIS A 155 -6.04 -2.02 7.80
C HIS A 155 -5.19 -2.01 6.54
N HIS A 156 -4.11 -1.22 6.57
CA HIS A 156 -3.12 -1.17 5.51
C HIS A 156 -2.58 -2.58 5.18
N ASP A 157 -2.07 -3.30 6.19
CA ASP A 157 -1.46 -4.63 6.01
C ASP A 157 -2.44 -5.69 5.47
N ALA A 158 -3.74 -5.53 5.72
CA ALA A 158 -4.76 -6.54 5.39
C ALA A 158 -5.56 -6.22 4.12
N GLN A 159 -5.66 -4.94 3.75
CA GLN A 159 -6.58 -4.49 2.71
C GLN A 159 -5.91 -3.89 1.49
N VAL A 160 -4.69 -3.39 1.62
CA VAL A 160 -4.01 -2.58 0.60
C VAL A 160 -2.84 -3.36 0.01
N PHE A 161 -2.62 -3.24 -1.29
CA PHE A 161 -1.43 -3.75 -1.99
C PHE A 161 -0.52 -2.57 -2.29
N ASP A 162 0.79 -2.75 -2.40
CA ASP A 162 1.65 -1.65 -2.82
C ASP A 162 1.39 -1.25 -4.28
N PHE A 163 1.44 0.04 -4.61
CA PHE A 163 1.62 0.46 -6.01
C PHE A 163 3.02 0.07 -6.50
N ILE A 164 4.03 0.40 -5.70
CA ILE A 164 5.43 0.01 -5.92
C ILE A 164 5.91 -0.66 -4.64
N SER A 165 6.27 -1.94 -4.72
CA SER A 165 6.85 -2.61 -3.56
C SER A 165 8.29 -2.16 -3.30
N PRO A 166 8.67 -1.92 -2.03
CA PRO A 166 10.04 -1.67 -1.66
C PRO A 166 10.88 -2.95 -1.76
N ILE A 167 12.08 -2.82 -2.31
CA ILE A 167 13.07 -3.89 -2.33
C ILE A 167 13.75 -3.91 -0.96
N LYS A 168 13.33 -4.83 -0.09
CA LYS A 168 13.78 -4.88 1.31
C LYS A 168 15.13 -5.57 1.49
N HIS A 169 15.46 -6.47 0.58
CA HIS A 169 16.71 -7.24 0.57
C HIS A 169 17.02 -7.74 -0.84
N ALA A 170 18.30 -8.03 -1.11
CA ALA A 170 18.77 -8.42 -2.46
C ALA A 170 18.03 -9.64 -3.04
N GLN A 171 17.70 -10.64 -2.22
CA GLN A 171 16.95 -11.83 -2.68
C GLN A 171 15.57 -11.48 -3.27
N MET A 172 14.95 -10.38 -2.82
CA MET A 172 13.64 -9.95 -3.31
C MET A 172 13.70 -9.48 -4.77
N VAL A 173 14.88 -9.02 -5.24
CA VAL A 173 15.08 -8.66 -6.65
C VAL A 173 14.80 -9.86 -7.56
N ASP A 174 15.32 -11.03 -7.20
CA ASP A 174 15.13 -12.26 -7.97
C ASP A 174 13.68 -12.73 -7.95
N GLU A 175 13.02 -12.64 -6.79
CA GLU A 175 11.61 -13.01 -6.59
C GLU A 175 10.69 -12.11 -7.40
N MET A 176 10.81 -10.79 -7.25
CA MET A 176 10.00 -9.81 -7.97
C MET A 176 10.20 -9.91 -9.48
N ALA A 177 11.44 -10.17 -9.93
CA ALA A 177 11.71 -10.32 -11.35
C ALA A 177 10.97 -11.52 -11.97
N GLN A 178 10.58 -12.54 -11.19
CA GLN A 178 9.80 -13.70 -11.70
C GLN A 178 8.38 -13.32 -12.14
N ALA A 179 7.85 -12.19 -11.68
CA ALA A 179 6.48 -11.79 -11.89
C ALA A 179 6.24 -11.13 -13.27
N VAL A 180 6.87 -11.65 -14.34
CA VAL A 180 6.58 -11.29 -15.73
C VAL A 180 5.53 -12.25 -16.28
N ILE A 181 4.45 -11.72 -16.82
CA ILE A 181 3.24 -12.44 -17.17
C ILE A 181 2.86 -12.10 -18.60
N VAL A 182 2.50 -13.12 -19.38
CA VAL A 182 1.86 -12.97 -20.68
C VAL A 182 0.42 -13.44 -20.52
N PRO A 183 -0.56 -12.53 -20.54
CA PRO A 183 -1.95 -12.93 -20.36
C PRO A 183 -2.40 -13.87 -21.47
N ILE A 184 -2.89 -15.03 -21.08
CA ILE A 184 -3.47 -16.02 -21.98
C ILE A 184 -4.87 -15.52 -22.32
N ARG A 185 -5.13 -15.31 -23.62
CA ARG A 185 -6.45 -14.91 -24.13
C ARG A 185 -7.09 -16.12 -24.80
N TYR A 186 -8.30 -16.46 -24.38
CA TYR A 186 -9.08 -17.50 -25.04
C TYR A 186 -9.37 -17.08 -26.49
N ASP A 187 -8.80 -17.78 -27.45
CA ASP A 187 -9.52 -17.96 -28.70
C ASP A 187 -10.61 -19.02 -28.45
N TYR A 188 -11.82 -18.80 -28.94
CA TYR A 188 -12.90 -19.78 -28.80
C TYR A 188 -12.62 -21.09 -29.60
N SER A 189 -11.43 -21.25 -30.19
CA SER A 189 -10.99 -22.46 -30.88
C SER A 189 -10.39 -23.46 -29.90
N GLY A 190 -11.30 -24.16 -29.21
CA GLY A 190 -11.01 -25.13 -28.17
C GLY A 190 -9.80 -26.03 -28.38
N SER A 191 -8.88 -25.96 -27.42
CA SER A 191 -8.10 -27.11 -26.98
C SER A 191 -8.16 -27.15 -25.45
N ALA A 192 -8.58 -28.28 -24.90
CA ALA A 192 -8.99 -28.46 -23.51
C ALA A 192 -7.83 -28.60 -22.50
N ASP A 193 -6.65 -28.06 -22.82
CA ASP A 193 -5.41 -28.23 -22.03
C ASP A 193 -4.76 -26.90 -21.62
N GLN A 194 -5.53 -25.80 -21.64
CA GLN A 194 -4.99 -24.45 -21.48
C GLN A 194 -4.86 -24.08 -20.00
N THR A 195 -3.62 -23.96 -19.54
CA THR A 195 -3.26 -23.32 -18.28
C THR A 195 -3.83 -21.90 -18.26
N THR A 196 -4.61 -21.53 -17.25
CA THR A 196 -4.98 -20.13 -17.00
C THR A 196 -3.92 -19.44 -16.17
N ASP A 197 -3.60 -18.19 -16.46
CA ASP A 197 -2.81 -17.31 -15.60
C ASP A 197 -3.70 -16.34 -14.81
N GLN A 198 -3.10 -15.58 -13.89
CA GLN A 198 -3.84 -14.68 -12.99
C GLN A 198 -4.51 -13.49 -13.68
N LEU A 199 -4.13 -13.17 -14.92
CA LEU A 199 -4.67 -12.07 -15.72
C LEU A 199 -5.58 -12.54 -16.87
N THR A 200 -5.80 -13.86 -17.01
CA THR A 200 -6.57 -14.45 -18.13
C THR A 200 -7.96 -13.83 -18.29
N PHE A 201 -8.67 -13.58 -17.18
CA PHE A 201 -10.02 -12.98 -17.15
C PHE A 201 -10.02 -11.53 -16.64
N VAL A 202 -8.86 -10.86 -16.70
CA VAL A 202 -8.67 -9.51 -16.19
C VAL A 202 -8.37 -8.57 -17.36
N TRP A 203 -9.02 -7.40 -17.35
CA TRP A 203 -8.87 -6.35 -18.36
C TRP A 203 -9.16 -6.88 -19.78
N GLU A 204 -10.31 -7.51 -19.98
CA GLU A 204 -10.71 -8.12 -21.26
C GLU A 204 -10.85 -7.09 -22.39
N GLU A 205 -11.09 -5.83 -22.05
CA GLU A 205 -11.12 -4.68 -22.96
C GLU A 205 -9.72 -4.23 -23.42
N TRP A 206 -8.66 -4.81 -22.86
CA TRP A 206 -7.27 -4.53 -23.19
C TRP A 206 -6.57 -5.72 -23.85
N ASN A 207 -5.91 -5.44 -24.97
CA ASN A 207 -4.93 -6.33 -25.56
C ASN A 207 -3.57 -6.09 -24.89
N ILE A 208 -3.18 -7.01 -24.02
CA ILE A 208 -1.96 -6.92 -23.20
C ILE A 208 -0.93 -7.88 -23.79
N ALA A 209 0.18 -7.34 -24.28
CA ALA A 209 1.26 -8.14 -24.86
C ALA A 209 2.18 -8.71 -23.76
N VAL A 210 2.44 -7.93 -22.72
CA VAL A 210 3.18 -8.37 -21.53
C VAL A 210 2.78 -7.52 -20.33
N ALA A 211 2.82 -8.11 -19.15
CA ALA A 211 2.64 -7.45 -17.87
C ALA A 211 3.77 -7.84 -16.93
N PHE A 212 4.10 -6.99 -15.97
CA PHE A 212 4.88 -7.40 -14.81
C PHE A 212 4.38 -6.75 -13.54
N GLN A 213 4.43 -7.49 -12.43
CA GLN A 213 3.96 -7.00 -11.14
C GLN A 213 4.96 -5.98 -10.58
N ILE A 214 4.48 -4.81 -10.20
CA ILE A 214 5.27 -3.71 -9.63
C ILE A 214 5.04 -3.55 -8.14
N GLY A 215 3.90 -4.02 -7.64
CA GLY A 215 3.57 -3.98 -6.22
C GLY A 215 2.73 -5.16 -5.77
N SER A 216 2.99 -5.59 -4.54
CA SER A 216 2.45 -6.81 -3.91
C SER A 216 1.51 -6.46 -2.77
N GLY A 217 0.57 -7.35 -2.46
CA GLY A 217 -0.36 -7.18 -1.34
C GLY A 217 -0.68 -8.49 -0.62
N PRO A 218 -1.51 -8.44 0.43
CA PRO A 218 -1.86 -9.59 1.27
C PRO A 218 -2.76 -10.64 0.60
N GLN A 219 -3.24 -10.38 -0.61
CA GLN A 219 -4.19 -11.21 -1.35
C GLN A 219 -3.67 -11.50 -2.76
N THR A 220 -4.29 -12.46 -3.45
CA THR A 220 -4.16 -12.63 -4.90
C THR A 220 -4.61 -11.33 -5.58
N GLY A 221 -3.67 -10.65 -6.23
CA GLY A 221 -3.84 -9.29 -6.75
C GLY A 221 -2.59 -8.42 -6.60
N GLY A 222 -2.70 -7.18 -7.05
CA GLY A 222 -1.61 -6.20 -6.94
C GLY A 222 -1.61 -5.17 -8.05
N SER A 223 -0.49 -4.45 -8.12
CA SER A 223 -0.24 -3.43 -9.13
C SER A 223 0.67 -3.96 -10.22
N PHE A 224 0.37 -3.60 -11.46
CA PHE A 224 1.05 -4.10 -12.65
C PHE A 224 1.44 -2.96 -13.59
N ALA A 225 2.58 -3.11 -14.27
CA ALA A 225 2.89 -2.36 -15.47
C ALA A 225 2.51 -3.22 -16.69
N LEU A 226 1.72 -2.66 -17.61
CA LEU A 226 1.09 -3.35 -18.73
C LEU A 226 1.54 -2.73 -20.05
N TYR A 227 2.17 -3.50 -20.93
CA TYR A 227 2.37 -3.07 -22.32
C TYR A 227 1.14 -3.50 -23.13
N CYS A 228 0.26 -2.55 -23.42
CA CYS A 228 -1.07 -2.86 -23.91
C CYS A 228 -1.63 -1.80 -24.86
N ARG A 229 -2.81 -2.08 -25.41
CA ARG A 229 -3.68 -1.14 -26.14
C ARG A 229 -5.14 -1.56 -25.99
N ARG A 230 -6.09 -0.67 -26.26
CA ARG A 230 -7.51 -1.04 -26.22
C ARG A 230 -7.85 -2.00 -27.36
N VAL A 231 -8.68 -3.01 -27.09
CA VAL A 231 -9.12 -4.00 -28.10
C VAL A 231 -9.87 -3.32 -29.24
N GLU A 232 -10.73 -2.36 -28.92
CA GLU A 232 -11.56 -1.66 -29.92
C GLU A 232 -10.79 -0.61 -30.72
N ALA A 233 -9.64 -0.14 -30.22
CA ALA A 233 -8.82 0.88 -30.86
C ALA A 233 -7.65 0.24 -31.63
N ASN A 234 -7.94 -0.45 -32.73
CA ASN A 234 -6.94 -1.20 -33.50
C ASN A 234 -5.75 -0.36 -34.01
N ASP A 235 -5.94 0.95 -34.17
CA ASP A 235 -4.90 1.89 -34.61
C ASP A 235 -4.11 2.51 -33.44
N GLU A 236 -4.49 2.23 -32.19
CA GLU A 236 -3.76 2.70 -31.02
C GLU A 236 -2.42 1.94 -30.91
N PRO A 237 -1.28 2.65 -30.77
CA PRO A 237 0.00 2.02 -30.54
C PRO A 237 0.02 1.35 -29.15
N PHE A 238 0.77 0.25 -29.04
CA PHE A 238 1.06 -0.32 -27.74
C PHE A 238 1.90 0.67 -26.92
N LYS A 239 1.49 0.87 -25.67
CA LYS A 239 2.22 1.69 -24.69
C LYS A 239 2.10 1.09 -23.29
N TRP A 240 3.02 1.50 -22.42
CA TRP A 240 2.97 1.15 -21.01
C TRP A 240 1.79 1.88 -20.31
N ARG A 241 1.07 1.13 -19.48
CA ARG A 241 -0.02 1.59 -18.60
C ARG A 241 0.07 0.89 -17.25
N TYR A 242 -0.73 1.34 -16.30
CA TYR A 242 -0.68 0.86 -14.92
C TYR A 242 -2.00 0.21 -14.55
N GLY A 243 -1.95 -1.05 -14.13
CA GLY A 243 -3.12 -1.84 -13.78
C GLY A 243 -3.20 -2.12 -12.29
N ILE A 244 -4.40 -2.06 -11.74
CA ILE A 244 -4.74 -2.61 -10.43
C ILE A 244 -5.62 -3.85 -10.63
N HIS A 245 -5.28 -4.95 -9.96
CA HIS A 245 -6.14 -6.14 -9.91
C HIS A 245 -6.46 -6.51 -8.46
N VAL A 246 -7.75 -6.54 -8.14
CA VAL A 246 -8.28 -6.98 -6.84
C VAL A 246 -9.42 -7.95 -7.10
N ASP A 247 -9.23 -9.23 -6.78
CA ASP A 247 -10.14 -10.36 -7.08
C ASP A 247 -11.64 -10.06 -6.91
N HIS A 248 -12.03 -9.25 -5.93
CA HIS A 248 -13.41 -9.04 -5.48
C HIS A 248 -13.88 -7.58 -5.52
N TRP A 249 -13.07 -6.64 -6.03
CA TRP A 249 -13.40 -5.21 -6.01
C TRP A 249 -13.45 -4.58 -7.41
N GLY A 250 -12.72 -5.17 -8.36
CA GLY A 250 -12.61 -4.67 -9.72
C GLY A 250 -11.16 -4.51 -10.13
N SER A 251 -10.93 -4.49 -11.44
CA SER A 251 -9.62 -4.28 -12.03
C SER A 251 -9.70 -3.10 -12.98
N GLU A 252 -8.80 -2.14 -12.85
CA GLU A 252 -8.77 -0.92 -13.67
C GLU A 252 -7.39 -0.71 -14.28
N VAL A 253 -7.32 0.03 -15.39
CA VAL A 253 -6.10 0.40 -16.09
C VAL A 253 -6.04 1.92 -16.25
N TYR A 254 -4.91 2.50 -15.90
CA TYR A 254 -4.62 3.93 -15.92
C TYR A 254 -3.58 4.24 -16.99
N ASP A 255 -3.76 5.36 -17.71
CA ASP A 255 -2.89 5.74 -18.82
C ASP A 255 -1.53 6.30 -18.33
N SER A 256 -1.40 6.65 -17.06
CA SER A 256 -0.20 7.28 -16.48
C SER A 256 -0.03 7.00 -14.99
N VAL A 257 1.19 7.19 -14.48
CA VAL A 257 1.46 7.10 -13.02
C VAL A 257 0.67 8.14 -12.23
N GLU A 258 0.42 9.33 -12.78
CA GLU A 258 -0.33 10.39 -12.09
C GLU A 258 -1.81 10.02 -11.90
N GLU A 259 -2.44 9.47 -12.94
CA GLU A 259 -3.82 8.94 -12.84
C GLU A 259 -3.90 7.81 -11.81
N PHE A 260 -2.93 6.89 -11.84
CA PHE A 260 -2.87 5.81 -10.87
C PHE A 260 -2.74 6.36 -9.45
N LEU A 261 -1.82 7.30 -9.20
CA LEU A 261 -1.61 7.92 -7.88
C LEU A 261 -2.86 8.68 -7.40
N GLY A 262 -3.55 9.37 -8.31
CA GLY A 262 -4.78 10.09 -8.00
C GLY A 262 -5.91 9.17 -7.55
N PHE A 263 -6.08 8.01 -8.19
CA PHE A 263 -6.98 6.97 -7.73
C PHE A 263 -6.50 6.33 -6.42
N TYR A 264 -5.22 5.95 -6.39
CA TYR A 264 -4.65 5.10 -5.36
C TYR A 264 -4.60 5.78 -3.98
N GLY A 265 -4.53 7.12 -3.93
CA GLY A 265 -4.71 7.89 -2.70
C GLY A 265 -6.04 7.64 -1.99
N HIS A 266 -7.06 7.18 -2.71
CA HIS A 266 -8.40 6.89 -2.19
C HIS A 266 -8.74 5.39 -2.18
N PHE A 267 -7.80 4.54 -2.60
CA PHE A 267 -8.06 3.11 -2.74
C PHE A 267 -8.25 2.45 -1.36
N LYS A 268 -9.44 1.87 -1.13
CA LYS A 268 -9.82 1.21 0.13
C LYS A 268 -9.51 2.06 1.38
N GLU A 269 -9.76 3.37 1.29
CA GLU A 269 -9.65 4.28 2.44
C GLU A 269 -10.34 3.72 3.67
N GLN A 270 -9.64 3.78 4.80
CA GLN A 270 -10.19 3.36 6.09
C GLN A 270 -11.17 4.43 6.57
N THR A 271 -12.34 4.03 7.06
CA THR A 271 -13.30 5.01 7.60
C THR A 271 -13.08 5.25 9.10
N GLU A 272 -13.61 6.37 9.62
CA GLU A 272 -13.65 6.60 11.07
C GLU A 272 -14.42 5.49 11.82
N GLN A 273 -15.44 4.90 11.18
CA GLN A 273 -16.19 3.80 11.78
C GLN A 273 -15.33 2.53 11.90
N ASP A 274 -14.50 2.24 10.91
CA ASP A 274 -13.60 1.09 10.93
C ASP A 274 -12.59 1.19 12.07
N ILE A 275 -12.00 2.37 12.27
CA ILE A 275 -10.99 2.55 13.33
C ILE A 275 -11.60 2.55 14.73
N VAL A 276 -12.81 3.12 14.89
CA VAL A 276 -13.51 3.14 16.18
C VAL A 276 -14.05 1.76 16.56
N ARG A 277 -14.43 0.91 15.60
CA ARG A 277 -14.86 -0.47 15.85
C ARG A 277 -13.79 -1.29 16.60
N ASP A 278 -12.52 -0.99 16.37
CA ASP A 278 -11.39 -1.70 16.98
C ASP A 278 -10.99 -1.14 18.36
N MET A 279 -11.69 -0.09 18.83
CA MET A 279 -11.42 0.58 20.10
C MET A 279 -11.81 -0.30 21.29
N ARG A 280 -10.90 -0.43 22.26
CA ARG A 280 -11.18 -1.14 23.51
C ARG A 280 -11.62 -0.16 24.60
N PRO A 281 -12.53 -0.62 25.50
CA PRO A 281 -12.83 0.12 26.72
C PRO A 281 -11.57 0.32 27.57
N VAL A 282 -11.32 1.58 27.94
CA VAL A 282 -10.31 1.97 28.93
C VAL A 282 -10.82 1.54 30.31
N THR A 283 -10.64 0.25 30.61
CA THR A 283 -11.15 -0.39 31.82
C THR A 283 -10.01 -0.86 32.72
N GLY A 284 -10.21 -0.74 34.03
CA GLY A 284 -9.37 -1.38 35.02
C GLY A 284 -9.68 -2.86 35.15
N SER A 285 -9.19 -3.69 34.24
CA SER A 285 -9.13 -5.13 34.50
C SER A 285 -7.78 -5.48 35.14
N GLY A 286 -7.81 -5.55 36.47
CA GLY A 286 -6.91 -6.43 37.20
C GLY A 286 -7.04 -7.87 36.70
N ARG A 287 -5.95 -8.62 36.82
CA ARG A 287 -5.89 -10.07 36.65
C ARG A 287 -7.16 -10.73 37.17
N GLY A 288 -7.85 -11.46 36.29
CA GLY A 288 -9.00 -12.28 36.67
C GLY A 288 -8.65 -13.21 37.84
N GLY A 289 -9.38 -13.06 38.93
CA GLY A 289 -9.40 -14.02 40.02
C GLY A 289 -9.82 -15.38 39.46
N ARG A 290 -8.96 -16.39 39.61
CA ARG A 290 -9.39 -17.78 39.53
C ARG A 290 -10.43 -17.99 40.61
N GLY A 291 -11.69 -18.08 40.22
CA GLY A 291 -12.75 -18.64 41.05
C GLY A 291 -12.32 -20.04 41.44
N THR A 292 -12.04 -20.25 42.72
CA THR A 292 -11.97 -21.59 43.31
C THR A 292 -13.38 -22.14 43.32
N GLY A 293 -13.73 -22.88 42.26
CA GLY A 293 -14.93 -23.69 42.20
C GLY A 293 -14.91 -24.71 43.33
N GLY A 294 -15.92 -24.62 44.21
CA GLY A 294 -16.16 -25.61 45.24
C GLY A 294 -16.42 -26.97 44.62
N ARG A 295 -15.64 -27.97 45.03
CA ARG A 295 -16.03 -29.38 44.90
C ARG A 295 -16.79 -29.77 46.16
N GLY A 296 -18.11 -29.91 46.00
CA GLY A 296 -18.89 -30.74 46.91
C GLY A 296 -18.43 -32.19 46.75
N ALA A 297 -17.99 -32.80 47.85
CA ALA A 297 -17.83 -34.23 47.97
C ALA A 297 -19.07 -34.76 48.69
N GLY A 298 -19.91 -35.49 47.96
CA GLY A 298 -20.91 -36.38 48.52
C GLY A 298 -20.43 -37.82 48.40
N GLY A 299 -20.63 -38.59 49.47
CA GLY A 299 -20.75 -40.05 49.44
C GLY A 299 -19.48 -40.85 49.73
N MET A 300 -19.28 -41.22 51.00
CA MET A 300 -19.58 -42.57 51.51
C MET A 300 -20.08 -42.47 52.95
#